data_AF-A0A1M6Y0K4-F1
#
_entry.id   AF-A0A1M6Y0K4-F1
#
_cell.length_a   1.000
_cell.length_b   1.000
_cell.length_c   1.000
_cell.angle_alpha   90.00
_cell.angle_beta   90.00
_cell.angle_gamma   90.00
#
_symmetry.space_group_name_H-M   'P 1'
#
loop_
_entity.id
_entity.type
_entity.pdbx_description
1 polymer ?
#
loop_
_entity_poly.entity_id
_entity_poly.type
_entity_poly.pdbx_seq_one_letter_code
_entity_poly.pdbx_strand_id
1 'polypeptide(L)'
;MNVKTFIFGLGIVSLVGFHSCREDFDYDPISSELSFNRDTVSVDTVYNFSKSETYVLKVYNPENDNRVIPKIYLSRGEQSFFNINVDGKSGTSFENVPIRKKDSLFIFVEVSAKEAPANPLYDDEITFETTNSTKKIKLLSWIEKAKIHPKDATITSENWNANEAQVIDGNLTVTSNLTIDKGSKVYFKKGASLTIASNAKLTVNGALNEEVKFRSARHDNKYDSIPDQWQKIELAPNSTSTINYAKVIGANTGLHVNHAQLEISNSKIVNNQSYGILATNATIKGYNLVMNNSNLSTLAIEGGGSYEFYHSTFANYFNLGTGAGPARSLYLSNVDEDKNTFPLVKATFGNCIFYNQRTPNAIVFDRAEGASFNYLFDTNIIHNTDISTLDVSTAPNFMGSIKLDPIFTNPAYNANKLAVKEDSPAKNAGKLVYAQNYPLDYNGNPRTTAPTIGAYQ
;
A
#
# COMPACT_ATOMS: atom_id res chain seq x y z
N MET A 1 -84.88 -18.75 -7.34
CA MET A 1 -85.18 -20.16 -7.71
C MET A 1 -84.20 -20.54 -8.81
N ASN A 2 -83.30 -21.53 -8.72
CA ASN A 2 -83.16 -22.63 -7.76
C ASN A 2 -81.67 -22.99 -7.52
N VAL A 3 -81.35 -23.18 -6.24
CA VAL A 3 -80.04 -23.48 -5.66
C VAL A 3 -79.71 -24.98 -5.78
N LYS A 4 -79.76 -25.55 -6.99
CA LYS A 4 -79.51 -27.00 -7.17
C LYS A 4 -78.57 -27.41 -8.31
N THR A 5 -77.92 -26.48 -9.00
CA THR A 5 -76.97 -26.82 -10.10
C THR A 5 -75.54 -26.35 -9.83
N PHE A 6 -75.14 -26.22 -8.56
CA PHE A 6 -73.77 -25.89 -8.15
C PHE A 6 -73.15 -26.97 -7.26
N ILE A 7 -73.55 -28.24 -7.44
CA ILE A 7 -73.00 -29.42 -6.75
C ILE A 7 -72.27 -30.35 -7.75
N PHE A 8 -71.86 -29.84 -8.91
CA PHE A 8 -71.05 -30.61 -9.87
C PHE A 8 -69.68 -29.99 -10.16
N GLY A 9 -69.33 -28.88 -9.49
CA GLY A 9 -68.04 -28.18 -9.64
C GLY A 9 -67.16 -28.17 -8.39
N LEU A 10 -67.50 -28.94 -7.35
CA LEU A 10 -66.76 -28.94 -6.08
C LEU A 10 -66.24 -30.34 -5.68
N GLY A 11 -66.20 -31.28 -6.62
CA GLY A 11 -65.77 -32.68 -6.38
C GLY A 11 -64.47 -33.11 -7.06
N ILE A 12 -63.83 -32.25 -7.86
CA ILE A 12 -62.64 -32.64 -8.67
C ILE A 12 -61.43 -31.70 -8.44
N VAL A 13 -61.48 -30.78 -7.48
CA VAL A 13 -60.35 -29.87 -7.19
C VAL A 13 -59.54 -30.26 -5.95
N SER A 14 -59.94 -31.31 -5.21
CA SER A 14 -59.26 -31.69 -3.94
C SER A 14 -58.28 -32.86 -4.06
N LEU A 15 -57.81 -33.21 -5.26
CA LEU A 15 -56.96 -34.39 -5.47
C LEU A 15 -55.74 -34.15 -6.36
N VAL A 16 -55.18 -32.95 -6.29
CA VAL A 16 -53.75 -32.74 -6.60
C VAL A 16 -53.04 -32.59 -5.26
N GLY A 17 -52.92 -33.71 -4.55
CA GLY A 17 -51.95 -33.81 -3.49
C GLY A 17 -50.58 -33.62 -4.12
N PHE A 18 -49.91 -32.52 -3.79
CA PHE A 18 -48.48 -32.37 -3.99
C PHE A 18 -47.79 -33.51 -3.22
N HIS A 19 -47.59 -34.65 -3.86
CA HIS A 19 -46.52 -35.56 -3.50
C HIS A 19 -45.21 -34.89 -3.86
N SER A 20 -44.78 -33.99 -2.98
CA SER A 20 -43.36 -33.74 -2.80
C SER A 20 -42.78 -35.00 -2.18
N CYS A 21 -42.46 -36.00 -3.00
CA CYS A 21 -41.49 -37.03 -2.64
C CYS A 21 -40.17 -36.33 -2.39
N ARG A 22 -39.96 -35.92 -1.15
CA ARG A 22 -38.61 -35.67 -0.67
C ARG A 22 -38.04 -37.06 -0.43
N GLU A 23 -37.25 -37.55 -1.37
CA GLU A 23 -36.37 -38.68 -1.09
C GLU A 23 -35.45 -38.21 0.05
N ASP A 24 -35.62 -38.82 1.22
CA ASP A 24 -34.63 -38.71 2.28
C ASP A 24 -33.34 -39.33 1.71
N PHE A 25 -32.40 -38.47 1.35
CA PHE A 25 -31.17 -38.87 0.69
C PHE A 25 -30.22 -39.56 1.68
N ASP A 26 -30.43 -40.85 1.92
CA ASP A 26 -29.37 -41.72 2.45
C ASP A 26 -28.41 -42.03 1.29
N TYR A 27 -27.41 -41.18 1.12
CA TYR A 27 -26.32 -41.43 0.19
C TYR A 27 -25.28 -42.34 0.84
N ASP A 28 -24.69 -43.25 0.07
CA ASP A 28 -23.57 -44.03 0.59
C ASP A 28 -22.35 -43.13 0.87
N PRO A 29 -21.54 -43.47 1.88
CA PRO A 29 -20.23 -42.87 2.10
C PRO A 29 -19.32 -42.97 0.89
N ILE A 30 -18.61 -41.89 0.58
CA ILE A 30 -17.60 -41.91 -0.48
C ILE A 30 -16.47 -42.89 -0.11
N SER A 31 -16.10 -43.74 -1.07
CA SER A 31 -15.09 -44.79 -0.88
C SER A 31 -13.80 -44.52 -1.66
N SER A 32 -13.89 -43.70 -2.71
CA SER A 32 -12.76 -43.21 -3.50
C SER A 32 -12.07 -42.01 -2.84
N GLU A 33 -10.85 -41.72 -3.29
CA GLU A 33 -10.10 -40.55 -2.84
C GLU A 33 -10.73 -39.26 -3.40
N LEU A 34 -10.99 -38.29 -2.52
CA LEU A 34 -11.45 -36.95 -2.91
C LEU A 34 -10.36 -36.22 -3.70
N SER A 35 -10.77 -35.37 -4.64
CA SER A 35 -9.85 -34.47 -5.35
C SER A 35 -10.11 -33.01 -4.96
N PHE A 36 -9.08 -32.17 -5.07
CA PHE A 36 -9.08 -30.80 -4.55
C PHE A 36 -8.47 -29.87 -5.59
N ASN A 37 -8.88 -28.60 -5.58
CA ASN A 37 -8.24 -27.60 -6.46
C ASN A 37 -6.83 -27.19 -5.99
N ARG A 38 -6.45 -27.55 -4.76
CA ARG A 38 -5.15 -27.29 -4.13
C ARG A 38 -4.95 -28.22 -2.94
N ASP A 39 -3.70 -28.45 -2.55
CA ASP A 39 -3.32 -29.23 -1.35
C ASP A 39 -3.01 -28.36 -0.12
N THR A 40 -2.84 -27.05 -0.34
CA THR A 40 -2.54 -26.04 0.67
C THR A 40 -3.36 -24.78 0.44
N VAL A 41 -3.96 -24.24 1.50
CA VAL A 41 -4.60 -22.93 1.53
C VAL A 41 -3.70 -22.00 2.34
N SER A 42 -2.95 -21.13 1.65
CA SER A 42 -2.20 -20.05 2.27
C SER A 42 -3.09 -18.82 2.38
N VAL A 43 -3.30 -18.35 3.61
CA VAL A 43 -4.02 -17.12 3.94
C VAL A 43 -3.00 -16.01 4.19
N ASP A 44 -3.33 -14.79 3.75
CA ASP A 44 -2.49 -13.60 3.95
C ASP A 44 -2.11 -13.36 5.41
N THR A 45 -1.05 -12.58 5.63
CA THR A 45 -0.67 -12.11 6.96
C THR A 45 -1.83 -11.41 7.67
N VAL A 46 -2.09 -11.80 8.91
CA VAL A 46 -3.06 -11.18 9.81
C VAL A 46 -2.36 -10.70 11.08
N TYR A 47 -2.96 -9.74 11.77
CA TYR A 47 -2.50 -9.31 13.08
C TYR A 47 -3.18 -10.10 14.18
N ASN A 48 -2.59 -10.14 15.37
CA ASN A 48 -3.30 -10.56 16.57
C ASN A 48 -4.65 -9.83 16.71
N PHE A 49 -5.70 -10.57 17.05
CA PHE A 49 -7.08 -10.07 17.19
C PHE A 49 -7.72 -9.52 15.92
N SER A 50 -7.25 -9.93 14.74
CA SER A 50 -7.84 -9.53 13.44
C SER A 50 -8.35 -10.72 12.62
N LYS A 51 -9.19 -10.41 11.63
CA LYS A 51 -9.72 -11.39 10.68
C LYS A 51 -9.07 -11.26 9.31
N SER A 52 -8.87 -12.38 8.61
CA SER A 52 -8.46 -12.39 7.21
C SER A 52 -9.62 -12.13 6.25
N GLU A 53 -9.30 -11.98 4.96
CA GLU A 53 -10.28 -12.22 3.89
C GLU A 53 -10.67 -13.72 3.83
N THR A 54 -11.71 -14.04 3.06
CA THR A 54 -12.20 -15.41 2.89
C THR A 54 -11.57 -16.08 1.67
N TYR A 55 -11.06 -17.29 1.84
CA TYR A 55 -10.42 -18.11 0.82
C TYR A 55 -11.29 -19.33 0.48
N VAL A 56 -11.25 -19.80 -0.76
CA VAL A 56 -12.12 -20.89 -1.22
C VAL A 56 -11.32 -22.16 -1.52
N LEU A 57 -11.57 -23.23 -0.78
CA LEU A 57 -11.16 -24.59 -1.13
C LEU A 57 -12.33 -25.29 -1.84
N LYS A 58 -12.06 -25.92 -2.99
CA LYS A 58 -13.03 -26.77 -3.68
C LYS A 58 -12.65 -28.22 -3.50
N VAL A 59 -13.63 -29.02 -3.10
CA VAL A 59 -13.53 -30.47 -2.97
C VAL A 59 -14.42 -31.08 -4.05
N TYR A 60 -13.93 -32.07 -4.79
CA TYR A 60 -14.66 -32.68 -5.90
C TYR A 60 -14.95 -34.14 -5.63
N ASN A 61 -16.18 -34.55 -5.95
CA ASN A 61 -16.57 -35.95 -5.98
C ASN A 61 -16.18 -36.57 -7.33
N PRO A 62 -15.18 -37.47 -7.39
CA PRO A 62 -14.81 -38.12 -8.64
C PRO A 62 -15.80 -39.22 -9.04
N GLU A 63 -16.72 -39.65 -8.16
CA GLU A 63 -17.67 -40.71 -8.44
C GLU A 63 -18.86 -40.22 -9.29
N ASN A 64 -19.55 -41.15 -9.94
CA ASN A 64 -20.72 -40.85 -10.78
C ASN A 64 -22.05 -40.92 -10.02
N ASP A 65 -21.99 -41.07 -8.69
CA ASP A 65 -23.13 -41.13 -7.79
C ASP A 65 -23.05 -40.00 -6.76
N ASN A 66 -24.20 -39.62 -6.21
CA ASN A 66 -24.25 -38.72 -5.07
C ASN A 66 -23.73 -39.47 -3.84
N ARG A 67 -22.84 -38.83 -3.08
CA ARG A 67 -22.17 -39.44 -1.93
C ARG A 67 -22.26 -38.53 -0.71
N VAL A 68 -21.94 -39.09 0.46
CA VAL A 68 -21.62 -38.28 1.65
C VAL A 68 -20.15 -38.42 1.98
N ILE A 69 -19.55 -37.31 2.41
CA ILE A 69 -18.24 -37.31 3.07
C ILE A 69 -18.51 -37.56 4.55
N PRO A 70 -18.07 -38.71 5.12
CA PRO A 70 -18.30 -39.07 6.51
C PRO A 70 -17.96 -37.96 7.49
N LYS A 71 -16.77 -37.37 7.36
CA LYS A 71 -16.31 -36.34 8.27
C LYS A 71 -15.39 -35.32 7.62
N ILE A 72 -15.59 -34.06 7.97
CA ILE A 72 -14.71 -32.93 7.63
C ILE A 72 -14.46 -32.16 8.92
N TYR A 73 -13.20 -31.95 9.31
CA TYR A 73 -12.91 -31.22 10.55
C TYR A 73 -11.56 -30.52 10.53
N LEU A 74 -11.42 -29.47 11.33
CA LEU A 74 -10.14 -28.82 11.62
C LEU A 74 -9.39 -29.65 12.66
N SER A 75 -8.11 -29.91 12.41
CA SER A 75 -7.30 -30.78 13.27
C SER A 75 -7.08 -30.19 14.66
N ARG A 76 -7.06 -28.85 14.79
CA ARG A 76 -7.04 -28.14 16.09
C ARG A 76 -8.43 -27.88 16.68
N GLY A 77 -9.52 -28.21 15.98
CA GLY A 77 -10.90 -27.99 16.44
C GLY A 77 -11.18 -26.54 16.87
N GLU A 78 -11.86 -26.37 18.00
CA GLU A 78 -12.18 -25.06 18.63
C GLU A 78 -10.94 -24.20 18.98
N GLN A 79 -9.76 -24.81 19.07
CA GLN A 79 -8.49 -24.10 19.33
C GLN A 79 -7.86 -23.56 18.06
N SER A 80 -8.39 -23.91 16.88
CA SER A 80 -7.93 -23.36 15.62
C SER A 80 -8.20 -21.86 15.54
N PHE A 81 -7.27 -21.12 14.97
CA PHE A 81 -7.54 -19.74 14.55
C PHE A 81 -8.18 -19.71 13.17
N PHE A 82 -8.13 -20.82 12.42
CA PHE A 82 -8.90 -20.96 11.20
C PHE A 82 -10.36 -21.23 11.53
N ASN A 83 -11.25 -20.60 10.77
CA ASN A 83 -12.67 -20.87 10.76
C ASN A 83 -13.01 -21.37 9.37
N ILE A 84 -13.79 -22.44 9.31
CA ILE A 84 -14.25 -22.99 8.05
C ILE A 84 -15.77 -22.97 7.98
N ASN A 85 -16.27 -22.72 6.78
CA ASN A 85 -17.66 -22.87 6.43
C ASN A 85 -17.77 -23.88 5.29
N VAL A 86 -18.46 -24.98 5.54
CA VAL A 86 -18.64 -26.09 4.60
C VAL A 86 -20.06 -26.01 4.06
N ASP A 87 -20.18 -25.67 2.78
CA ASP A 87 -21.46 -25.57 2.05
C ASP A 87 -22.53 -24.74 2.77
N GLY A 88 -22.13 -23.59 3.27
CA GLY A 88 -23.01 -22.64 3.97
C GLY A 88 -23.08 -22.84 5.48
N LYS A 89 -22.57 -23.95 6.03
CA LYS A 89 -22.56 -24.21 7.48
C LYS A 89 -21.20 -23.86 8.10
N SER A 90 -21.18 -23.00 9.10
CA SER A 90 -19.96 -22.65 9.85
C SER A 90 -19.73 -23.62 11.00
N GLY A 91 -18.48 -23.98 11.27
CA GLY A 91 -18.12 -24.90 12.33
C GLY A 91 -16.68 -25.41 12.22
N THR A 92 -16.26 -26.24 13.16
CA THR A 92 -14.92 -26.86 13.18
C THR A 92 -14.96 -28.36 12.89
N SER A 93 -16.15 -28.97 12.88
CA SER A 93 -16.40 -30.37 12.55
C SER A 93 -17.77 -30.51 11.90
N PHE A 94 -17.85 -31.36 10.88
CA PHE A 94 -19.03 -31.61 10.07
C PHE A 94 -19.11 -33.10 9.77
N GLU A 95 -20.31 -33.66 9.84
CA GLU A 95 -20.56 -35.08 9.61
C GLU A 95 -21.56 -35.25 8.48
N ASN A 96 -21.41 -36.35 7.73
CA ASN A 96 -22.31 -36.77 6.66
C ASN A 96 -22.61 -35.63 5.66
N VAL A 97 -21.56 -34.99 5.14
CA VAL A 97 -21.68 -33.84 4.25
C VAL A 97 -21.99 -34.33 2.83
N PRO A 98 -23.16 -34.01 2.26
CA PRO A 98 -23.54 -34.50 0.94
C PRO A 98 -22.72 -33.81 -0.16
N ILE A 99 -22.35 -34.56 -1.18
CA ILE A 99 -21.69 -34.07 -2.40
C ILE A 99 -22.28 -34.77 -3.63
N ARG A 100 -22.76 -33.98 -4.60
CA ARG A 100 -23.44 -34.53 -5.79
C ARG A 100 -22.46 -35.24 -6.72
N LYS A 101 -22.98 -36.13 -7.56
CA LYS A 101 -22.19 -36.83 -8.59
C LYS A 101 -21.44 -35.84 -9.47
N LYS A 102 -20.14 -36.09 -9.69
CA LYS A 102 -19.28 -35.25 -10.55
C LYS A 102 -19.33 -33.74 -10.25
N ASP A 103 -19.72 -33.38 -9.02
CA ASP A 103 -19.88 -32.00 -8.59
C ASP A 103 -18.83 -31.63 -7.53
N SER A 104 -18.85 -30.37 -7.12
CA SER A 104 -17.94 -29.80 -6.14
C SER A 104 -18.66 -29.23 -4.93
N LEU A 105 -17.97 -29.31 -3.79
CA LEU A 105 -18.30 -28.68 -2.53
C LEU A 105 -17.39 -27.47 -2.34
N PHE A 106 -17.97 -26.36 -1.87
CA PHE A 106 -17.21 -25.17 -1.50
C PHE A 106 -16.94 -25.16 0.01
N ILE A 107 -15.68 -24.94 0.37
CA ILE A 107 -15.25 -24.68 1.73
C ILE A 107 -14.63 -23.30 1.78
N PHE A 108 -15.24 -22.40 2.54
CA PHE A 108 -14.70 -21.08 2.81
C PHE A 108 -13.81 -21.15 4.04
N VAL A 109 -12.62 -20.56 3.95
CA VAL A 109 -11.59 -20.57 4.98
C VAL A 109 -11.24 -19.13 5.33
N GLU A 110 -11.31 -18.78 6.60
CA GLU A 110 -10.84 -17.50 7.14
C GLU A 110 -9.99 -17.73 8.40
N VAL A 111 -9.14 -16.77 8.75
CA VAL A 111 -8.44 -16.74 10.04
C VAL A 111 -9.11 -15.70 10.92
N SER A 112 -9.45 -16.07 12.16
CA SER A 112 -9.74 -15.15 13.26
C SER A 112 -8.61 -15.27 14.26
N ALA A 113 -7.57 -14.46 14.08
CA ALA A 113 -6.36 -14.54 14.89
C ALA A 113 -6.63 -14.13 16.35
N LYS A 114 -6.04 -14.86 17.30
CA LYS A 114 -6.00 -14.47 18.71
C LYS A 114 -4.64 -13.82 19.01
N GLU A 115 -4.10 -14.01 20.20
CA GLU A 115 -2.74 -13.55 20.54
C GLU A 115 -1.71 -14.16 19.56
N ALA A 116 -0.76 -13.34 19.11
CA ALA A 116 0.24 -13.78 18.15
C ALA A 116 1.14 -14.85 18.78
N PRO A 117 1.35 -16.01 18.12
CA PRO A 117 2.31 -17.01 18.58
C PRO A 117 3.75 -16.48 18.51
N ALA A 118 4.63 -17.05 19.33
CA ALA A 118 6.06 -16.69 19.32
C ALA A 118 6.73 -16.93 17.95
N ASN A 119 6.34 -18.01 17.27
CA ASN A 119 6.58 -18.18 15.85
C ASN A 119 5.35 -17.67 15.09
N PRO A 120 5.44 -16.58 14.33
CA PRO A 120 4.30 -16.00 13.62
C PRO A 120 3.74 -16.92 12.53
N LEU A 121 4.45 -17.95 12.06
CA LEU A 121 3.84 -18.95 11.19
C LEU A 121 2.86 -19.83 11.99
N TYR A 122 1.57 -19.70 11.68
CA TYR A 122 0.50 -20.50 12.25
C TYR A 122 -0.04 -21.49 11.20
N ASP A 123 -0.14 -22.76 11.58
CA ASP A 123 -0.59 -23.85 10.72
C ASP A 123 -1.71 -24.68 11.36
N ASP A 124 -2.61 -25.18 10.52
CA ASP A 124 -3.61 -26.19 10.86
C ASP A 124 -3.90 -27.06 9.62
N GLU A 125 -4.75 -28.06 9.75
CA GLU A 125 -5.15 -28.93 8.64
C GLU A 125 -6.65 -29.15 8.65
N ILE A 126 -7.29 -29.04 7.47
CA ILE A 126 -8.63 -29.58 7.25
C ILE A 126 -8.47 -31.06 6.93
N THR A 127 -9.03 -31.92 7.76
CA THR A 127 -9.03 -33.37 7.59
C THR A 127 -10.36 -33.83 7.00
N PHE A 128 -10.28 -34.67 5.97
CA PHE A 128 -11.39 -35.32 5.29
C PHE A 128 -11.29 -36.82 5.51
N GLU A 129 -12.29 -37.42 6.15
CA GLU A 129 -12.39 -38.87 6.31
C GLU A 129 -13.37 -39.43 5.30
N THR A 130 -12.92 -40.45 4.58
CA THR A 130 -13.70 -41.29 3.66
C THR A 130 -13.73 -42.72 4.21
N THR A 131 -14.50 -43.63 3.60
CA THR A 131 -14.56 -45.03 4.07
C THR A 131 -13.20 -45.71 4.15
N ASN A 132 -12.30 -45.38 3.21
CA ASN A 132 -11.04 -46.10 3.02
C ASN A 132 -9.79 -45.23 3.19
N SER A 133 -9.94 -43.92 3.38
CA SER A 133 -8.80 -43.00 3.39
C SER A 133 -9.06 -41.73 4.18
N THR A 134 -7.97 -41.13 4.65
CA THR A 134 -7.95 -39.81 5.27
C THR A 134 -7.09 -38.88 4.42
N LYS A 135 -7.64 -37.74 4.02
CA LYS A 135 -6.90 -36.69 3.30
C LYS A 135 -6.80 -35.44 4.16
N LYS A 136 -5.64 -34.79 4.11
CA LYS A 136 -5.36 -33.55 4.85
C LYS A 136 -5.00 -32.44 3.87
N ILE A 137 -5.62 -31.28 4.07
CA ILE A 137 -5.31 -30.05 3.34
C ILE A 137 -4.68 -29.07 4.33
N LYS A 138 -3.46 -28.62 4.02
CA LYS A 138 -2.71 -27.72 4.90
C LYS A 138 -3.30 -26.32 4.86
N LEU A 139 -3.41 -25.70 6.03
CA LEU A 139 -3.76 -24.29 6.19
C LEU A 139 -2.54 -23.56 6.76
N LEU A 140 -2.14 -22.46 6.14
CA LEU A 140 -0.99 -21.67 6.57
C LEU A 140 -1.36 -20.20 6.63
N SER A 141 -0.97 -19.51 7.71
CA SER A 141 -1.11 -18.06 7.86
C SER A 141 0.05 -17.49 8.65
N TRP A 142 0.44 -16.24 8.35
CA TRP A 142 1.38 -15.50 9.20
C TRP A 142 0.60 -14.61 10.16
N ILE A 143 0.81 -14.74 11.46
CA ILE A 143 0.13 -13.98 12.51
C ILE A 143 1.15 -13.08 13.19
N GLU A 144 1.16 -11.82 12.81
CA GLU A 144 2.11 -10.82 13.29
C GLU A 144 1.59 -10.15 14.56
N LYS A 145 2.48 -9.94 15.53
CA LYS A 145 2.16 -9.16 16.74
C LYS A 145 2.04 -7.69 16.36
N ALA A 146 0.94 -7.06 16.77
CA ALA A 146 0.67 -5.66 16.51
C ALA A 146 0.00 -4.95 17.70
N LYS A 147 0.34 -3.67 17.85
CA LYS A 147 -0.39 -2.71 18.68
C LYS A 147 -1.37 -1.95 17.81
N ILE A 148 -2.66 -2.03 18.16
CA ILE A 148 -3.72 -1.30 17.47
C ILE A 148 -3.93 0.04 18.18
N HIS A 149 -3.72 1.13 17.46
CA HIS A 149 -4.07 2.48 17.89
C HIS A 149 -5.50 2.78 17.41
N PRO A 150 -6.47 2.94 18.34
CA PRO A 150 -7.86 3.15 17.98
C PRO A 150 -8.09 4.54 17.39
N LYS A 151 -9.32 4.75 16.92
CA LYS A 151 -9.72 6.02 16.31
C LYS A 151 -9.60 7.17 17.30
N ASP A 152 -8.99 8.26 16.82
CA ASP A 152 -8.77 9.50 17.57
C ASP A 152 -7.86 9.32 18.81
N ALA A 153 -6.99 8.32 18.77
CA ALA A 153 -5.98 8.09 19.79
C ALA A 153 -4.94 9.22 19.83
N THR A 154 -4.43 9.47 21.04
CA THR A 154 -3.31 10.39 21.27
C THR A 154 -2.24 9.68 22.07
N ILE A 155 -0.99 9.79 21.62
CA ILE A 155 0.19 9.32 22.35
C ILE A 155 1.11 10.51 22.61
N THR A 156 1.71 10.55 23.81
CA THR A 156 2.64 11.64 24.16
C THR A 156 4.00 11.39 23.56
N SER A 157 4.65 10.31 23.98
CA SER A 157 5.94 9.88 23.45
C SER A 157 5.99 8.37 23.39
N GLU A 158 6.47 7.82 22.28
CA GLU A 158 6.68 6.37 22.11
C GLU A 158 7.93 6.08 21.27
N ASN A 159 8.46 4.87 21.44
CA ASN A 159 9.44 4.26 20.56
C ASN A 159 8.83 3.00 19.95
N TRP A 160 8.81 2.92 18.63
CA TRP A 160 8.33 1.77 17.87
C TRP A 160 9.52 1.03 17.26
N ASN A 161 9.49 -0.29 17.34
CA ASN A 161 10.54 -1.17 16.84
C ASN A 161 9.96 -2.35 16.05
N ALA A 162 10.84 -3.12 15.39
CA ALA A 162 10.45 -4.23 14.51
C ALA A 162 9.75 -5.42 15.20
N ASN A 163 9.74 -5.50 16.54
CA ASN A 163 9.14 -6.63 17.26
C ASN A 163 7.61 -6.55 17.35
N GLU A 164 7.04 -5.36 17.13
CA GLU A 164 5.60 -5.14 17.22
C GLU A 164 5.16 -4.14 16.16
N ALA A 165 4.37 -4.62 15.19
CA ALA A 165 3.80 -3.76 14.17
C ALA A 165 2.82 -2.75 14.79
N GLN A 166 2.69 -1.59 14.15
CA GLN A 166 1.82 -0.52 14.64
C GLN A 166 0.67 -0.37 13.66
N VAL A 167 -0.56 -0.59 14.10
CA VAL A 167 -1.75 -0.52 13.25
C VAL A 167 -2.59 0.67 13.68
N ILE A 168 -2.70 1.67 12.83
CA ILE A 168 -3.46 2.90 13.08
C ILE A 168 -4.85 2.76 12.46
N ASP A 169 -5.88 2.83 13.30
CA ASP A 169 -7.29 2.76 12.93
C ASP A 169 -7.95 4.13 13.09
N GLY A 170 -7.87 4.97 12.06
CA GLY A 170 -8.36 6.36 12.12
C GLY A 170 -7.23 7.37 12.36
N ASN A 171 -7.47 8.40 13.16
CA ASN A 171 -6.47 9.44 13.40
C ASN A 171 -5.65 9.12 14.65
N LEU A 172 -4.32 9.06 14.53
CA LEU A 172 -3.40 8.99 15.67
C LEU A 172 -2.61 10.29 15.76
N THR A 173 -2.63 10.93 16.92
CA THR A 173 -1.85 12.16 17.19
C THR A 173 -0.71 11.89 18.15
N VAL A 174 0.49 12.37 17.81
CA VAL A 174 1.69 12.36 18.66
C VAL A 174 1.92 13.78 19.17
N THR A 175 1.90 13.98 20.49
CA THR A 175 1.99 15.34 21.07
C THR A 175 3.39 15.77 21.50
N SER A 176 4.34 14.84 21.62
CA SER A 176 5.72 15.16 22.00
C SER A 176 6.76 14.49 21.11
N ASN A 177 7.05 13.20 21.25
CA ASN A 177 8.12 12.54 20.49
C ASN A 177 7.75 11.14 20.02
N LEU A 178 7.80 10.90 18.71
CA LEU A 178 7.72 9.55 18.15
C LEU A 178 9.05 9.16 17.53
N THR A 179 9.65 8.08 18.02
CA THR A 179 10.82 7.44 17.41
C THR A 179 10.41 6.11 16.80
N ILE A 180 10.83 5.84 15.57
CA ILE A 180 10.53 4.61 14.85
C ILE A 180 11.85 4.02 14.36
N ASP A 181 12.22 2.89 14.92
CA ASP A 181 13.50 2.24 14.63
C ASP A 181 13.43 1.37 13.38
N LYS A 182 14.60 1.08 12.79
CA LYS A 182 14.75 0.26 11.58
C LYS A 182 13.94 -1.04 11.62
N GLY A 183 13.45 -1.45 10.47
CA GLY A 183 12.63 -2.65 10.29
C GLY A 183 11.19 -2.54 10.82
N SER A 184 10.83 -1.44 11.49
CA SER A 184 9.46 -1.22 11.97
C SER A 184 8.44 -1.15 10.83
N LYS A 185 7.24 -1.63 11.11
CA LYS A 185 6.09 -1.61 10.20
C LYS A 185 4.97 -0.79 10.82
N VAL A 186 4.54 0.24 10.11
CA VAL A 186 3.40 1.09 10.45
C VAL A 186 2.34 0.92 9.38
N TYR A 187 1.18 0.47 9.82
CA TYR A 187 0.07 0.09 8.99
C TYR A 187 -1.11 1.01 9.23
N PHE A 188 -1.75 1.43 8.15
CA PHE A 188 -2.88 2.35 8.20
C PHE A 188 -4.14 1.66 7.67
N LYS A 189 -5.21 1.66 8.46
CA LYS A 189 -6.53 1.31 7.93
C LYS A 189 -7.04 2.40 6.98
N LYS A 190 -8.05 2.08 6.17
CA LYS A 190 -8.64 3.03 5.23
C LYS A 190 -9.12 4.29 5.95
N GLY A 191 -8.68 5.44 5.46
CA GLY A 191 -9.01 6.74 6.06
C GLY A 191 -8.13 7.15 7.25
N ALA A 192 -7.16 6.33 7.67
CA ALA A 192 -6.31 6.64 8.81
C ALA A 192 -5.22 7.67 8.50
N SER A 193 -4.78 8.40 9.52
CA SER A 193 -3.65 9.35 9.44
C SER A 193 -2.80 9.31 10.71
N LEU A 194 -1.52 9.69 10.57
CA LEU A 194 -0.60 9.94 11.68
C LEU A 194 -0.28 11.42 11.72
N THR A 195 -0.56 12.10 12.83
CA THR A 195 -0.29 13.52 13.02
C THR A 195 0.81 13.71 14.05
N ILE A 196 1.89 14.35 13.67
CA ILE A 196 2.92 14.88 14.57
C ILE A 196 2.50 16.30 14.91
N ALA A 197 2.03 16.49 16.15
CA ALA A 197 1.42 17.74 16.58
C ALA A 197 2.41 18.91 16.57
N SER A 198 1.90 20.13 16.74
CA SER A 198 2.73 21.31 16.78
C SER A 198 3.80 21.23 17.87
N ASN A 199 5.03 21.59 17.52
CA ASN A 199 6.22 21.48 18.37
C ASN A 199 6.62 20.03 18.76
N ALA A 200 5.95 19.00 18.22
CA ALA A 200 6.35 17.62 18.42
C ALA A 200 7.47 17.21 17.45
N LYS A 201 8.06 16.04 17.69
CA LYS A 201 9.15 15.49 16.90
C LYS A 201 8.85 14.09 16.38
N LEU A 202 9.18 13.85 15.11
CA LEU A 202 9.25 12.51 14.52
C LEU A 202 10.68 12.15 14.14
N THR A 203 11.14 10.98 14.59
CA THR A 203 12.45 10.43 14.25
C THR A 203 12.27 9.05 13.64
N VAL A 204 12.58 8.87 12.36
CA VAL A 204 12.54 7.57 11.68
C VAL A 204 13.97 7.12 11.40
N ASN A 205 14.44 6.13 12.15
CA ASN A 205 15.79 5.58 12.14
C ASN A 205 15.86 4.30 11.29
N GLY A 206 15.40 4.36 10.05
CA GLY A 206 15.57 3.24 9.13
C GLY A 206 17.03 2.98 8.78
N ALA A 207 17.30 1.79 8.23
CA ALA A 207 18.59 1.45 7.65
C ALA A 207 18.43 0.76 6.28
N LEU A 208 19.51 0.71 5.50
CA LEU A 208 19.55 -0.04 4.24
C LEU A 208 19.16 -1.49 4.50
N ASN A 209 18.20 -2.02 3.72
CA ASN A 209 17.60 -3.36 3.88
C ASN A 209 16.75 -3.57 5.15
N GLU A 210 16.65 -2.57 6.04
CA GLU A 210 15.79 -2.58 7.22
C GLU A 210 14.99 -1.27 7.26
N GLU A 211 14.32 -0.93 6.14
CA GLU A 211 13.58 0.33 6.05
C GLU A 211 12.35 0.32 6.96
N VAL A 212 11.99 1.49 7.46
CA VAL A 212 10.69 1.67 8.14
C VAL A 212 9.60 1.77 7.08
N LYS A 213 8.61 0.89 7.17
CA LYS A 213 7.52 0.79 6.17
C LYS A 213 6.25 1.44 6.68
N PHE A 214 5.71 2.38 5.92
CA PHE A 214 4.40 3.00 6.10
C PHE A 214 3.51 2.61 4.93
N ARG A 215 2.49 1.77 5.18
CA ARG A 215 1.60 1.29 4.11
C ARG A 215 0.21 0.93 4.62
N SER A 216 -0.68 0.50 3.72
CA SER A 216 -2.00 -0.02 4.09
C SER A 216 -1.91 -1.21 5.05
N ALA A 217 -2.88 -1.32 5.95
CA ALA A 217 -3.09 -2.49 6.79
C ALA A 217 -3.60 -3.72 6.00
N ARG A 218 -3.96 -3.56 4.72
CA ARG A 218 -4.32 -4.67 3.83
C ARG A 218 -3.06 -5.34 3.28
N HIS A 219 -2.94 -6.65 3.46
CA HIS A 219 -1.71 -7.38 3.15
C HIS A 219 -1.63 -7.96 1.73
N ASP A 220 -2.72 -8.00 0.97
CA ASP A 220 -2.68 -8.47 -0.41
C ASP A 220 -1.74 -7.58 -1.25
N ASN A 221 -0.84 -8.23 -1.99
CA ASN A 221 0.17 -7.61 -2.85
C ASN A 221 -0.41 -6.55 -3.81
N LYS A 222 -1.69 -6.65 -4.20
CA LYS A 222 -2.33 -5.62 -5.02
C LYS A 222 -2.37 -4.26 -4.31
N TYR A 223 -2.59 -4.22 -2.99
CA TYR A 223 -2.71 -2.97 -2.24
C TYR A 223 -1.37 -2.28 -1.95
N ASP A 224 -0.24 -2.97 -2.11
CA ASP A 224 1.09 -2.33 -2.13
C ASP A 224 1.33 -1.49 -3.39
N SER A 225 0.42 -1.61 -4.37
CA SER A 225 0.39 -0.74 -5.52
C SER A 225 -0.75 0.27 -5.47
N ILE A 226 -1.88 0.00 -4.82
CA ILE A 226 -3.06 0.87 -4.96
C ILE A 226 -2.89 2.18 -4.14
N PRO A 227 -3.22 3.36 -4.70
CA PRO A 227 -3.17 4.63 -3.98
C PRO A 227 -4.44 4.82 -3.11
N ASP A 228 -4.50 5.88 -2.31
CA ASP A 228 -5.69 6.24 -1.51
C ASP A 228 -6.13 5.16 -0.49
N GLN A 229 -5.18 4.36 -0.01
CA GLN A 229 -5.46 3.33 1.00
C GLN A 229 -5.48 3.88 2.42
N TRP A 230 -4.91 5.05 2.64
CA TRP A 230 -4.88 5.79 3.91
C TRP A 230 -4.61 7.27 3.61
N GLN A 231 -4.79 8.17 4.57
CA GLN A 231 -4.80 9.60 4.30
C GLN A 231 -3.40 10.20 4.17
N LYS A 232 -2.67 10.33 5.28
CA LYS A 232 -1.38 11.03 5.31
C LYS A 232 -0.61 10.86 6.62
N ILE A 233 0.70 11.15 6.54
CA ILE A 233 1.50 11.55 7.70
C ILE A 233 1.56 13.08 7.68
N GLU A 234 0.99 13.71 8.70
CA GLU A 234 0.97 15.17 8.89
C GLU A 234 2.09 15.59 9.84
N LEU A 235 2.93 16.52 9.39
CA LEU A 235 3.84 17.27 10.25
C LEU A 235 3.25 18.66 10.47
N ALA A 236 2.62 18.85 11.62
CA ALA A 236 1.89 20.07 11.95
C ALA A 236 2.84 21.26 12.21
N PRO A 237 2.34 22.51 12.26
CA PRO A 237 3.16 23.71 12.39
C PRO A 237 4.16 23.66 13.54
N ASN A 238 5.40 24.10 13.27
CA ASN A 238 6.53 24.11 14.19
C ASN A 238 7.02 22.74 14.66
N SER A 239 6.49 21.63 14.11
CA SER A 239 7.08 20.30 14.34
C SER A 239 8.44 20.16 13.64
N THR A 240 9.28 19.28 14.16
CA THR A 240 10.60 18.96 13.58
C THR A 240 10.69 17.47 13.31
N SER A 241 11.21 17.08 12.14
CA SER A 241 11.27 15.67 11.77
C SER A 241 12.57 15.29 11.08
N THR A 242 13.06 14.10 11.39
CA THR A 242 14.21 13.47 10.74
C THR A 242 13.80 12.10 10.25
N ILE A 243 13.88 11.84 8.94
CA ILE A 243 13.48 10.59 8.32
C ILE A 243 14.64 10.01 7.52
N ASN A 244 15.06 8.80 7.85
CA ASN A 244 16.06 8.05 7.09
C ASN A 244 15.54 6.65 6.76
N TYR A 245 15.76 6.18 5.53
CA TYR A 245 15.32 4.87 5.06
C TYR A 245 13.86 4.54 5.38
N ALA A 246 12.94 5.42 4.96
CA ALA A 246 11.52 5.16 4.99
C ALA A 246 10.99 4.68 3.63
N LYS A 247 9.95 3.84 3.68
CA LYS A 247 9.13 3.45 2.52
C LYS A 247 7.68 3.84 2.79
N VAL A 248 7.20 4.91 2.15
CA VAL A 248 5.82 5.40 2.27
C VAL A 248 5.05 5.03 1.01
N ILE A 249 3.98 4.26 1.16
CA ILE A 249 3.29 3.59 0.04
C ILE A 249 1.78 3.72 0.18
N GLY A 250 1.09 4.11 -0.91
CA GLY A 250 -0.36 3.94 -1.01
C GLY A 250 -1.20 4.99 -0.29
N ALA A 251 -0.63 6.12 0.13
CA ALA A 251 -1.37 7.16 0.83
C ALA A 251 -2.25 7.96 -0.15
N ASN A 252 -3.11 8.84 0.38
CA ASN A 252 -3.62 9.94 -0.40
C ASN A 252 -2.51 10.97 -0.61
N THR A 253 -1.95 11.47 0.48
CA THR A 253 -0.74 12.30 0.51
C THR A 253 0.30 11.61 1.37
N GLY A 254 1.47 11.26 0.81
CA GLY A 254 2.48 10.50 1.55
C GLY A 254 2.93 11.23 2.82
N LEU A 255 3.51 12.43 2.64
CA LEU A 255 3.86 13.35 3.71
C LEU A 255 3.22 14.72 3.44
N HIS A 256 2.57 15.31 4.45
CA HIS A 256 2.19 16.71 4.43
C HIS A 256 3.03 17.47 5.47
N VAL A 257 3.87 18.38 5.00
CA VAL A 257 4.79 19.18 5.82
C VAL A 257 4.26 20.60 5.88
N ASN A 258 3.57 20.93 6.97
CA ASN A 258 2.80 22.18 7.07
C ASN A 258 3.44 23.11 8.10
N HIS A 259 4.07 24.20 7.64
CA HIS A 259 4.81 25.14 8.49
C HIS A 259 5.80 24.44 9.44
N ALA A 260 6.42 23.37 8.96
CA ALA A 260 7.24 22.45 9.74
C ALA A 260 8.63 22.26 9.12
N GLN A 261 9.53 21.63 9.87
CA GLN A 261 10.90 21.33 9.43
C GLN A 261 11.09 19.82 9.22
N LEU A 262 11.61 19.42 8.06
CA LEU A 262 11.88 18.03 7.72
C LEU A 262 13.29 17.86 7.12
N GLU A 263 14.10 17.02 7.74
CA GLU A 263 15.26 16.41 7.10
C GLU A 263 14.91 14.99 6.67
N ILE A 264 15.01 14.69 5.37
CA ILE A 264 14.66 13.38 4.84
C ILE A 264 15.77 12.81 3.94
N SER A 265 16.08 11.53 4.12
CA SER A 265 17.17 10.89 3.40
C SER A 265 16.88 9.43 3.06
N ASN A 266 17.47 8.96 1.96
CA ASN A 266 17.47 7.55 1.56
C ASN A 266 16.07 6.92 1.57
N SER A 267 15.04 7.68 1.20
CA SER A 267 13.65 7.30 1.41
C SER A 267 12.89 7.19 0.11
N LYS A 268 11.94 6.25 0.07
CA LYS A 268 11.09 5.98 -1.09
C LYS A 268 9.64 6.33 -0.77
N ILE A 269 9.03 7.18 -1.59
CA ILE A 269 7.65 7.65 -1.40
C ILE A 269 6.91 7.43 -2.72
N VAL A 270 6.05 6.42 -2.77
CA VAL A 270 5.51 5.93 -4.05
C VAL A 270 4.03 5.60 -3.98
N ASN A 271 3.38 5.64 -5.15
CA ASN A 271 2.01 5.14 -5.34
C ASN A 271 0.99 5.89 -4.48
N ASN A 272 1.05 7.22 -4.47
CA ASN A 272 0.13 8.06 -3.70
C ASN A 272 -0.99 8.59 -4.60
N GLN A 273 -2.14 8.92 -4.01
CA GLN A 273 -3.25 9.50 -4.78
C GLN A 273 -2.89 10.92 -5.18
N SER A 274 -2.87 11.88 -4.27
CA SER A 274 -2.66 13.29 -4.58
C SER A 274 -1.16 13.60 -4.72
N TYR A 275 -0.43 13.48 -3.61
CA TYR A 275 0.95 13.95 -3.50
C TYR A 275 1.87 12.91 -2.89
N GLY A 276 3.14 12.90 -3.32
CA GLY A 276 4.19 12.19 -2.57
C GLY A 276 4.53 12.97 -1.31
N ILE A 277 5.04 14.19 -1.51
CA ILE A 277 5.21 15.21 -0.47
C ILE A 277 4.42 16.45 -0.89
N LEU A 278 3.54 16.92 -0.01
CA LEU A 278 2.97 18.26 -0.04
C LEU A 278 3.66 19.08 1.04
N ALA A 279 4.26 20.21 0.67
CA ALA A 279 4.95 21.10 1.60
C ALA A 279 4.31 22.48 1.53
N THR A 280 3.82 22.97 2.66
CA THR A 280 3.11 24.25 2.76
C THR A 280 3.91 25.17 3.68
N ASN A 281 4.57 26.19 3.10
CA ASN A 281 5.45 27.13 3.81
C ASN A 281 6.42 26.42 4.77
N ALA A 282 7.13 25.43 4.26
CA ALA A 282 7.93 24.50 5.07
C ALA A 282 9.44 24.74 4.90
N THR A 283 10.22 24.07 5.74
CA THR A 283 11.67 23.92 5.52
C THR A 283 12.02 22.45 5.32
N ILE A 284 12.52 22.09 4.14
CA ILE A 284 12.88 20.69 3.84
C ILE A 284 14.30 20.59 3.29
N LYS A 285 15.09 19.69 3.88
CA LYS A 285 16.39 19.26 3.35
C LYS A 285 16.33 17.77 3.02
N GLY A 286 16.50 17.43 1.75
CA GLY A 286 16.34 16.09 1.22
C GLY A 286 17.55 15.58 0.46
N TYR A 287 17.88 14.29 0.57
CA TYR A 287 18.77 13.64 -0.40
C TYR A 287 18.47 12.15 -0.60
N ASN A 288 18.87 11.58 -1.74
CA ASN A 288 18.60 10.17 -2.08
C ASN A 288 17.11 9.80 -2.00
N LEU A 289 16.22 10.72 -2.41
CA LEU A 289 14.79 10.44 -2.44
C LEU A 289 14.40 9.75 -3.74
N VAL A 290 13.53 8.75 -3.62
CA VAL A 290 12.99 8.00 -4.76
C VAL A 290 11.49 8.15 -4.75
N MET A 291 10.98 9.01 -5.62
CA MET A 291 9.55 9.34 -5.67
C MET A 291 8.95 8.93 -7.01
N ASN A 292 7.78 8.30 -6.95
CA ASN A 292 7.05 7.87 -8.14
C ASN A 292 5.54 7.86 -7.91
N ASN A 293 4.80 7.95 -9.01
CA ASN A 293 3.37 7.68 -9.07
C ASN A 293 2.54 8.48 -8.05
N SER A 294 2.33 9.76 -8.35
CA SER A 294 1.35 10.60 -7.67
C SER A 294 0.45 11.27 -8.70
N ASN A 295 -0.88 11.23 -8.52
CA ASN A 295 -1.84 11.75 -9.50
C ASN A 295 -1.65 13.24 -9.79
N LEU A 296 -1.31 14.04 -8.76
CA LEU A 296 -1.11 15.48 -8.92
C LEU A 296 0.38 15.81 -9.07
N SER A 297 1.19 15.54 -8.04
CA SER A 297 2.64 15.77 -8.09
C SER A 297 3.41 14.84 -7.16
N THR A 298 4.63 14.42 -7.53
CA THR A 298 5.50 13.75 -6.56
C THR A 298 5.91 14.71 -5.46
N LEU A 299 6.36 15.91 -5.81
CA LEU A 299 6.68 16.97 -4.87
C LEU A 299 5.84 18.20 -5.21
N ALA A 300 5.03 18.67 -4.26
CA ALA A 300 4.31 19.93 -4.34
C ALA A 300 4.82 20.84 -3.22
N ILE A 301 5.25 22.05 -3.60
CA ILE A 301 5.66 23.12 -2.70
C ILE A 301 4.68 24.26 -2.93
N GLU A 302 4.00 24.66 -1.87
CA GLU A 302 2.98 25.70 -1.84
C GLU A 302 3.28 26.68 -0.70
N GLY A 303 2.86 27.93 -0.85
CA GLY A 303 3.04 28.95 0.18
C GLY A 303 4.51 29.27 0.51
N GLY A 304 5.44 29.16 -0.44
CA GLY A 304 6.84 29.55 -0.24
C GLY A 304 7.59 28.62 0.71
N GLY A 305 8.63 29.12 1.40
CA GLY A 305 9.47 28.34 2.31
C GLY A 305 10.93 28.17 1.86
N SER A 306 11.61 27.15 2.36
CA SER A 306 13.03 26.88 2.12
C SER A 306 13.31 25.41 1.84
N TYR A 307 13.86 25.11 0.66
CA TYR A 307 13.96 23.75 0.15
C TYR A 307 15.33 23.45 -0.43
N GLU A 308 15.87 22.30 -0.11
CA GLU A 308 17.11 21.78 -0.69
C GLU A 308 16.97 20.29 -0.95
N PHE A 309 17.20 19.88 -2.19
CA PHE A 309 17.20 18.48 -2.57
C PHE A 309 18.44 18.15 -3.40
N TYR A 310 19.12 17.08 -3.01
CA TYR A 310 20.32 16.61 -3.69
C TYR A 310 20.18 15.14 -4.08
N HIS A 311 20.71 14.73 -5.23
CA HIS A 311 20.73 13.32 -5.63
C HIS A 311 19.36 12.64 -5.45
N SER A 312 18.29 13.26 -5.95
CA SER A 312 16.93 12.78 -5.73
C SER A 312 16.21 12.61 -7.05
N THR A 313 15.43 11.55 -7.18
CA THR A 313 14.69 11.19 -8.39
C THR A 313 13.20 11.41 -8.14
N PHE A 314 12.67 12.47 -8.75
CA PHE A 314 11.25 12.82 -8.82
C PHE A 314 10.70 12.38 -10.18
N ALA A 315 10.52 11.08 -10.34
CA ALA A 315 9.88 10.53 -11.52
C ALA A 315 8.37 10.49 -11.30
N ASN A 316 7.53 10.68 -12.31
CA ASN A 316 6.10 10.50 -12.14
C ASN A 316 5.46 9.79 -13.33
N TYR A 317 5.19 8.50 -13.12
CA TYR A 317 4.60 7.60 -14.10
C TYR A 317 3.12 7.29 -13.79
N PHE A 318 2.48 8.11 -12.94
CA PHE A 318 1.08 7.88 -12.58
C PHE A 318 0.17 7.91 -13.81
N ASN A 319 -0.44 6.77 -14.10
CA ASN A 319 -1.37 6.62 -15.22
C ASN A 319 -2.47 5.60 -14.89
N LEU A 320 -3.33 5.95 -13.92
CA LEU A 320 -4.49 5.12 -13.54
C LEU A 320 -5.79 5.72 -14.12
N GLY A 321 -6.11 5.34 -15.36
CA GLY A 321 -7.41 5.64 -15.98
C GLY A 321 -7.60 7.06 -16.52
N THR A 322 -8.78 7.31 -17.09
CA THR A 322 -9.13 8.50 -17.88
C THR A 322 -9.30 9.79 -17.07
N GLY A 323 -9.45 9.70 -15.75
CA GLY A 323 -9.62 10.85 -14.85
C GLY A 323 -8.37 11.26 -14.07
N ALA A 324 -7.21 10.68 -14.40
CA ALA A 324 -6.00 10.96 -13.64
C ALA A 324 -5.46 12.38 -13.96
N GLY A 325 -4.93 13.05 -12.94
CA GLY A 325 -4.41 14.41 -12.94
C GLY A 325 -3.06 14.53 -13.63
N PRO A 326 -2.39 15.70 -13.53
CA PRO A 326 -1.25 16.04 -14.37
C PRO A 326 0.01 15.21 -14.13
N ALA A 327 0.11 14.50 -13.00
CA ALA A 327 1.27 13.66 -12.66
C ALA A 327 2.61 14.42 -12.82
N ARG A 328 2.72 15.59 -12.18
CA ARG A 328 3.93 16.43 -12.22
C ARG A 328 5.05 15.81 -11.38
N SER A 329 6.30 16.12 -11.70
CA SER A 329 7.41 15.81 -10.80
C SER A 329 7.51 16.85 -9.68
N LEU A 330 7.45 18.12 -10.07
CA LEU A 330 7.53 19.27 -9.17
C LEU A 330 6.46 20.29 -9.52
N TYR A 331 5.67 20.67 -8.52
CA TYR A 331 4.88 21.88 -8.49
C TYR A 331 5.53 22.84 -7.49
N LEU A 332 5.93 24.03 -7.94
CA LEU A 332 6.62 25.01 -7.10
C LEU A 332 5.84 26.32 -7.10
N SER A 333 5.26 26.66 -5.96
CA SER A 333 4.45 27.85 -5.77
C SER A 333 4.84 28.62 -4.51
N ASN A 334 4.71 29.94 -4.60
CA ASN A 334 4.79 30.84 -3.45
C ASN A 334 3.41 31.26 -2.92
N VAL A 335 2.35 30.60 -3.40
CA VAL A 335 0.95 30.82 -3.02
C VAL A 335 0.43 29.57 -2.31
N ASP A 336 -0.30 29.75 -1.21
CA ASP A 336 -0.96 28.64 -0.50
C ASP A 336 -2.38 28.36 -1.05
N GLU A 337 -3.07 27.38 -0.45
CA GLU A 337 -4.44 27.01 -0.83
C GLU A 337 -5.43 28.18 -0.65
N ASP A 338 -5.21 29.02 0.35
CA ASP A 338 -6.02 30.20 0.71
C ASP A 338 -5.67 31.46 -0.14
N LYS A 339 -4.78 31.33 -1.12
CA LYS A 339 -4.30 32.40 -2.01
C LYS A 339 -3.46 33.49 -1.32
N ASN A 340 -2.88 33.19 -0.16
CA ASN A 340 -1.87 34.02 0.46
C ASN A 340 -0.52 33.82 -0.22
N THR A 341 0.24 34.90 -0.39
CA THR A 341 1.57 34.86 -0.99
C THR A 341 2.64 34.98 0.09
N PHE A 342 3.59 34.06 0.09
CA PHE A 342 4.71 34.01 1.04
C PHE A 342 6.05 33.96 0.31
N PRO A 343 7.17 34.36 0.92
CA PRO A 343 8.47 34.27 0.27
C PRO A 343 8.89 32.80 0.07
N LEU A 344 9.18 32.42 -1.17
CA LEU A 344 10.06 31.28 -1.43
C LEU A 344 11.49 31.76 -1.23
N VAL A 345 12.01 31.52 -0.03
CA VAL A 345 13.31 31.99 0.44
C VAL A 345 14.43 31.29 -0.32
N LYS A 346 14.27 29.98 -0.54
CA LYS A 346 15.24 29.12 -1.23
C LYS A 346 14.55 27.88 -1.81
N ALA A 347 14.91 27.50 -3.03
CA ALA A 347 14.59 26.20 -3.60
C ALA A 347 15.77 25.71 -4.45
N THR A 348 16.62 24.88 -3.88
CA THR A 348 17.83 24.35 -4.53
C THR A 348 17.67 22.87 -4.87
N PHE A 349 17.89 22.53 -6.13
CA PHE A 349 17.86 21.16 -6.65
C PHE A 349 19.18 20.85 -7.37
N GLY A 350 19.97 19.96 -6.80
CA GLY A 350 21.30 19.59 -7.32
C GLY A 350 21.43 18.10 -7.61
N ASN A 351 21.88 17.71 -8.81
CA ASN A 351 21.97 16.30 -9.21
C ASN A 351 20.63 15.54 -9.07
N CYS A 352 19.50 16.19 -9.36
CA CYS A 352 18.17 15.59 -9.33
C CYS A 352 17.65 15.19 -10.71
N ILE A 353 16.67 14.28 -10.74
CA ILE A 353 15.92 13.93 -11.95
C ILE A 353 14.47 14.37 -11.78
N PHE A 354 13.95 15.12 -12.74
CA PHE A 354 12.53 15.49 -12.87
C PHE A 354 12.02 14.96 -14.20
N TYR A 355 11.19 13.92 -14.14
CA TYR A 355 10.68 13.28 -15.34
C TYR A 355 9.26 12.80 -15.14
N ASN A 356 8.38 13.06 -16.10
CA ASN A 356 7.06 12.47 -16.16
C ASN A 356 6.71 12.09 -17.61
N GLN A 357 5.66 11.30 -17.80
CA GLN A 357 5.22 10.90 -19.15
C GLN A 357 3.89 11.52 -19.58
N ARG A 358 3.18 12.15 -18.63
CA ARG A 358 1.79 12.56 -18.86
C ARG A 358 1.65 13.96 -19.44
N THR A 359 2.53 14.86 -19.04
CA THR A 359 2.50 16.26 -19.49
C THR A 359 3.80 16.63 -20.19
N PRO A 360 3.79 17.65 -21.06
CA PRO A 360 5.02 18.14 -21.69
C PRO A 360 6.08 18.61 -20.69
N ASN A 361 5.65 19.07 -19.51
CA ASN A 361 6.49 19.63 -18.47
C ASN A 361 6.36 18.85 -17.16
N ALA A 362 7.50 18.42 -16.62
CA ALA A 362 7.64 17.77 -15.31
C ALA A 362 7.68 18.79 -14.17
N ILE A 363 8.20 19.98 -14.44
CA ILE A 363 8.28 21.10 -13.50
C ILE A 363 7.27 22.17 -13.91
N VAL A 364 6.48 22.64 -12.95
CA VAL A 364 5.56 23.77 -13.11
C VAL A 364 5.81 24.80 -12.02
N PHE A 365 5.93 26.06 -12.41
CA PHE A 365 5.95 27.20 -11.50
C PHE A 365 4.56 27.84 -11.46
N ASP A 366 4.07 28.13 -10.26
CA ASP A 366 2.92 28.99 -10.03
C ASP A 366 3.33 30.14 -9.11
N ARG A 367 3.69 31.27 -9.73
CA ARG A 367 4.31 32.40 -9.05
C ARG A 367 3.33 33.58 -8.97
N ALA A 368 3.10 34.08 -7.77
CA ALA A 368 2.52 35.39 -7.53
C ALA A 368 3.60 36.45 -7.27
N GLU A 369 3.31 37.69 -7.66
CA GLU A 369 4.12 38.86 -7.30
C GLU A 369 3.97 39.22 -5.82
N GLY A 370 4.83 40.11 -5.30
CA GLY A 370 4.74 40.61 -3.92
C GLY A 370 5.58 39.85 -2.88
N ALA A 371 6.22 38.74 -3.24
CA ALA A 371 7.21 38.06 -2.40
C ALA A 371 8.39 37.50 -3.23
N SER A 372 9.49 37.14 -2.56
CA SER A 372 10.66 36.54 -3.24
C SER A 372 10.31 35.17 -3.82
N PHE A 373 10.90 34.86 -4.97
CA PHE A 373 10.77 33.56 -5.63
C PHE A 373 12.16 33.02 -6.01
N ASN A 374 12.94 32.60 -5.02
CA ASN A 374 14.34 32.22 -5.20
C ASN A 374 14.47 30.72 -5.48
N TYR A 375 15.04 30.35 -6.62
CA TYR A 375 15.28 28.97 -7.01
C TYR A 375 16.63 28.77 -7.69
N LEU A 376 17.17 27.55 -7.64
CA LEU A 376 18.37 27.10 -8.32
C LEU A 376 18.23 25.63 -8.71
N PHE A 377 18.38 25.33 -10.00
CA PHE A 377 18.47 23.99 -10.55
C PHE A 377 19.86 23.80 -11.14
N ASP A 378 20.71 23.03 -10.47
CA ASP A 378 22.11 22.82 -10.86
C ASP A 378 22.39 21.36 -11.19
N THR A 379 22.72 21.09 -12.46
CA THR A 379 23.10 19.76 -12.97
C THR A 379 22.01 18.71 -12.74
N ASN A 380 20.85 18.91 -13.36
CA ASN A 380 19.68 18.02 -13.24
C ASN A 380 19.33 17.35 -14.58
N ILE A 381 18.54 16.29 -14.54
CA ILE A 381 17.79 15.81 -15.72
C ILE A 381 16.37 16.38 -15.62
N ILE A 382 15.88 17.05 -16.67
CA ILE A 382 14.57 17.72 -16.66
C ILE A 382 13.79 17.42 -17.94
N HIS A 383 12.60 16.85 -17.79
CA HIS A 383 11.61 16.72 -18.87
C HIS A 383 10.68 17.93 -18.91
N ASN A 384 11.12 19.00 -19.58
CA ASN A 384 10.27 20.14 -19.94
C ASN A 384 10.42 20.43 -21.43
N THR A 385 9.36 20.17 -22.18
CA THR A 385 9.32 20.30 -23.65
C THR A 385 8.48 21.48 -24.12
N ASP A 386 7.52 21.94 -23.32
CA ASP A 386 6.74 23.15 -23.59
C ASP A 386 7.43 24.37 -22.95
N ILE A 387 7.93 25.25 -23.81
CA ILE A 387 8.66 26.46 -23.42
C ILE A 387 7.76 27.66 -23.16
N SER A 388 6.44 27.56 -23.39
CA SER A 388 5.52 28.69 -23.29
C SER A 388 5.35 29.19 -21.85
N THR A 389 5.49 28.30 -20.87
CA THR A 389 5.38 28.59 -19.43
C THR A 389 6.72 28.63 -18.71
N LEU A 390 7.66 27.76 -19.08
CA LEU A 390 8.99 27.68 -18.48
C LEU A 390 9.98 27.06 -19.48
N ASP A 391 10.82 27.89 -20.08
CA ASP A 391 11.97 27.42 -20.85
C ASP A 391 13.17 27.18 -19.94
N VAL A 392 13.37 25.93 -19.51
CA VAL A 392 14.49 25.53 -18.66
C VAL A 392 15.87 25.68 -19.33
N SER A 393 15.92 26.02 -20.63
CA SER A 393 17.17 26.25 -21.36
C SER A 393 17.66 27.69 -21.25
N THR A 394 16.74 28.64 -21.04
CA THR A 394 17.03 30.08 -21.05
C THR A 394 16.64 30.77 -19.75
N ALA A 395 15.74 30.18 -18.96
CA ALA A 395 15.36 30.69 -17.66
C ALA A 395 16.58 30.80 -16.73
N PRO A 396 16.66 31.87 -15.92
CA PRO A 396 17.76 32.04 -14.99
C PRO A 396 17.80 30.91 -13.97
N ASN A 397 18.98 30.66 -13.41
CA ASN A 397 19.21 29.66 -12.35
C ASN A 397 18.91 28.20 -12.75
N PHE A 398 18.76 27.90 -14.04
CA PHE A 398 18.92 26.56 -14.59
C PHE A 398 20.35 26.43 -15.13
N MET A 399 21.16 25.58 -14.50
CA MET A 399 22.58 25.43 -14.79
C MET A 399 22.88 23.97 -15.13
N GLY A 400 23.57 23.73 -16.24
CA GLY A 400 24.10 22.41 -16.61
C GLY A 400 23.06 21.28 -16.69
N SER A 401 21.78 21.61 -16.91
CA SER A 401 20.71 20.62 -16.91
C SER A 401 20.56 19.92 -18.27
N ILE A 402 20.28 18.63 -18.24
CA ILE A 402 20.15 17.73 -19.38
C ILE A 402 18.66 17.47 -19.62
N LYS A 403 18.22 17.54 -20.88
CA LYS A 403 16.80 17.41 -21.27
C LYS A 403 16.47 16.11 -22.02
N LEU A 404 17.19 15.05 -21.68
CA LEU A 404 17.05 13.72 -22.30
C LEU A 404 16.33 12.77 -21.34
N ASP A 405 15.80 11.68 -21.89
CA ASP A 405 15.18 10.62 -21.10
C ASP A 405 16.19 10.01 -20.11
N PRO A 406 15.88 9.88 -18.81
CA PRO A 406 16.77 9.26 -17.83
C PRO A 406 16.95 7.75 -18.00
N ILE A 407 16.18 7.08 -18.86
CA ILE A 407 16.28 5.65 -19.17
C ILE A 407 16.25 4.78 -17.90
N PHE A 408 15.14 4.83 -17.16
CA PHE A 408 14.97 4.03 -15.94
C PHE A 408 14.88 2.52 -16.24
N THR A 409 15.27 1.71 -15.25
CA THR A 409 15.23 0.24 -15.33
C THR A 409 13.81 -0.29 -15.51
N ASN A 410 12.87 0.11 -14.64
CA ASN A 410 11.45 -0.19 -14.78
C ASN A 410 10.62 0.79 -13.93
N PRO A 411 10.17 1.91 -14.51
CA PRO A 411 9.42 2.93 -13.78
C PRO A 411 7.93 2.60 -13.61
N ALA A 412 7.48 1.44 -14.10
CA ALA A 412 6.08 1.04 -14.07
C ALA A 412 5.52 1.06 -12.64
N TYR A 413 4.22 1.30 -12.58
CA TYR A 413 3.46 1.55 -11.35
C TYR A 413 3.66 0.49 -10.25
N ASN A 414 3.73 -0.78 -10.64
CA ASN A 414 3.95 -1.92 -9.75
C ASN A 414 5.43 -2.19 -9.42
N ALA A 415 6.37 -1.62 -10.18
CA ALA A 415 7.79 -1.93 -10.07
C ALA A 415 8.58 -0.86 -9.31
N ASN A 416 8.34 0.43 -9.60
CA ASN A 416 9.04 1.55 -8.95
C ASN A 416 10.58 1.44 -8.95
N LYS A 417 11.17 0.88 -10.01
CA LYS A 417 12.62 0.70 -10.17
C LYS A 417 13.20 1.87 -10.96
N LEU A 418 13.57 2.93 -10.23
CA LEU A 418 14.05 4.19 -10.78
C LEU A 418 15.58 4.33 -10.83
N ALA A 419 16.32 3.22 -10.69
CA ALA A 419 17.73 3.20 -11.08
C ALA A 419 17.83 3.37 -12.60
N VAL A 420 18.75 4.21 -13.05
CA VAL A 420 19.00 4.44 -14.48
C VAL A 420 19.83 3.31 -15.09
N LYS A 421 19.63 3.04 -16.38
CA LYS A 421 20.43 2.05 -17.12
C LYS A 421 21.81 2.62 -17.47
N GLU A 422 22.72 1.76 -17.94
CA GLU A 422 24.10 2.12 -18.28
C GLU A 422 24.21 3.14 -19.43
N ASP A 423 23.27 3.12 -20.38
CA ASP A 423 23.20 4.05 -21.51
C ASP A 423 22.48 5.36 -21.18
N SER A 424 22.09 5.56 -19.91
CA SER A 424 21.40 6.76 -19.47
C SER A 424 22.28 8.01 -19.55
N PRO A 425 21.73 9.16 -20.00
CA PRO A 425 22.43 10.44 -19.93
C PRO A 425 22.67 10.93 -18.49
N ALA A 426 22.07 10.31 -17.48
CA ALA A 426 22.32 10.62 -16.08
C ALA A 426 23.63 9.99 -15.55
N LYS A 427 24.11 8.91 -16.16
CA LYS A 427 25.28 8.17 -15.68
C LYS A 427 26.53 9.04 -15.73
N ASN A 428 27.25 9.11 -14.59
CA ASN A 428 28.50 9.86 -14.46
C ASN A 428 28.41 11.37 -14.81
N ALA A 429 27.19 11.93 -14.91
CA ALA A 429 26.95 13.30 -15.36
C ALA A 429 26.71 14.29 -14.21
N GLY A 430 26.76 13.84 -12.96
CA GLY A 430 26.50 14.65 -11.79
C GLY A 430 27.66 15.57 -11.43
N LYS A 431 27.33 16.64 -10.71
CA LYS A 431 28.30 17.59 -10.16
C LYS A 431 28.97 17.02 -8.92
N LEU A 432 30.30 16.98 -8.94
CA LEU A 432 31.11 16.34 -7.89
C LEU A 432 30.96 16.96 -6.50
N VAL A 433 30.78 18.29 -6.42
CA VAL A 433 30.65 19.00 -5.13
C VAL A 433 29.47 18.49 -4.29
N TYR A 434 28.36 18.10 -4.92
CA TYR A 434 27.22 17.53 -4.21
C TYR A 434 27.52 16.10 -3.77
N ALA A 435 28.20 15.31 -4.59
CA ALA A 435 28.61 13.96 -4.22
C ALA A 435 29.64 13.93 -3.07
N GLN A 436 30.47 14.96 -2.91
CA GLN A 436 31.36 15.08 -1.75
C GLN A 436 30.60 15.28 -0.43
N ASN A 437 29.48 16.01 -0.47
CA ASN A 437 28.59 16.19 0.69
C ASN A 437 27.69 14.97 0.93
N TYR A 438 27.37 14.21 -0.12
CA TYR A 438 26.48 13.05 -0.10
C TYR A 438 27.15 11.86 -0.82
N PRO A 439 28.15 11.20 -0.20
CA PRO A 439 29.07 10.29 -0.87
C PRO A 439 28.51 8.92 -1.24
N LEU A 440 27.35 8.55 -0.70
CA LEU A 440 26.69 7.28 -0.93
C LEU A 440 25.33 7.48 -1.61
N ASP A 441 24.98 6.57 -2.53
CA ASP A 441 23.65 6.49 -3.13
C ASP A 441 22.61 5.85 -2.18
N TYR A 442 21.36 5.75 -2.65
CA TYR A 442 20.27 5.10 -1.92
C TYR A 442 20.57 3.64 -1.53
N ASN A 443 21.39 2.92 -2.31
CA ASN A 443 21.79 1.53 -2.08
C ASN A 443 23.13 1.41 -1.32
N GLY A 444 23.72 2.52 -0.88
CA GLY A 444 25.03 2.52 -0.21
C GLY A 444 26.25 2.43 -1.14
N ASN A 445 26.08 2.58 -2.46
CA ASN A 445 27.19 2.60 -3.41
C ASN A 445 27.91 3.96 -3.39
N PRO A 446 29.26 3.99 -3.45
CA PRO A 446 30.01 5.23 -3.50
C PRO A 446 29.82 5.98 -4.82
N ARG A 447 29.80 7.32 -4.75
CA ARG A 447 29.62 8.21 -5.92
C ARG A 447 30.59 9.39 -5.99
N THR A 448 31.73 9.30 -5.32
CA THR A 448 32.67 10.42 -5.10
C THR A 448 33.67 10.69 -6.23
N THR A 449 33.57 10.01 -7.38
CA THR A 449 34.48 10.21 -8.52
C THR A 449 33.75 10.64 -9.78
N ALA A 450 32.70 9.91 -10.13
CA ALA A 450 31.84 10.17 -11.27
C ALA A 450 30.38 9.95 -10.84
N PRO A 451 29.75 10.92 -10.16
CA PRO A 451 28.41 10.72 -9.64
C PRO A 451 27.39 10.62 -10.76
N THR A 452 26.43 9.70 -10.63
CA THR A 452 25.22 9.67 -11.44
C THR A 452 24.21 10.68 -10.89
N ILE A 453 23.50 11.37 -11.79
CA ILE A 453 22.38 12.26 -11.44
C ILE A 453 21.22 11.40 -10.92
N GLY A 454 20.59 11.81 -9.83
CA GLY A 454 19.49 11.11 -9.18
C GLY A 454 19.90 10.31 -7.94
N ALA A 455 18.97 9.50 -7.42
CA ALA A 455 19.11 8.79 -6.15
C ALA A 455 20.02 7.56 -6.19
N TYR A 456 20.28 7.01 -7.38
CA TYR A 456 21.07 5.81 -7.59
C TYR A 456 22.37 6.14 -8.32
N GLN A 457 23.45 5.42 -7.99
CA GLN A 457 24.72 5.51 -8.72
C GLN A 457 24.65 4.81 -10.08
#